data_AF-A0A318V853-F1
#
_entry.id   AF-A0A318V853-F1
#
_cell.length_a   1.000
_cell.length_b   1.000
_cell.length_c   1.000
_cell.angle_alpha   90.00
_cell.angle_beta   90.00
_cell.angle_gamma   90.00
#
_symmetry.space_group_name_H-M   'P 1'
#
loop_
_entity.id
_entity.type
_entity.pdbx_description
1 polymer ?
#
loop_
_entity_poly.entity_id
_entity_poly.type
_entity_poly.pdbx_seq_one_letter_code
_entity_poly.pdbx_strand_id
1 'polypeptide(L)'
;MKQSYTQIAVHPLQKIAARHTSSTREVMASNDKGRVFGHIPRTTVGQIFKDHAALAKAGIHKSNQTGLYAEAVNIKQLGQPHNGPDVESNILCLCPNHHVLFDNGGFTIADDLSLIGIEGELKTVTKHTVDLAFIQYHREHYQVN
;
A
#
# COMPACT_ATOMS: atom_id res chain seq x y z
N MET A 1 34.16 18.20 15.90
CA MET A 1 33.02 17.73 16.73
C MET A 1 32.04 17.00 15.81
N LYS A 2 31.88 15.68 15.98
CA LYS A 2 30.90 14.87 15.23
C LYS A 2 29.69 14.67 16.14
N GLN A 3 28.52 15.14 15.72
CA GLN A 3 27.25 14.77 16.36
C GLN A 3 26.59 13.68 15.52
N SER A 4 26.38 12.56 16.19
CA SER A 4 25.72 11.34 15.74
C SER A 4 24.22 11.56 15.60
N TYR A 5 23.70 11.38 14.39
CA TYR A 5 22.27 11.17 14.15
C TYR A 5 22.01 9.68 13.98
N THR A 6 21.13 9.16 14.83
CA THR A 6 20.63 7.78 14.77
C THR A 6 19.89 7.60 13.44
N GLN A 7 20.50 6.83 12.53
CA GLN A 7 19.87 6.39 11.29
C GLN A 7 18.64 5.55 11.63
N ILE A 8 17.45 6.02 11.27
CA ILE A 8 16.34 5.10 11.01
C ILE A 8 16.73 4.39 9.72
N ALA A 9 17.16 3.14 9.87
CA ALA A 9 17.63 2.31 8.77
C ALA A 9 16.51 2.14 7.74
N VAL A 10 16.62 2.86 6.63
CA VAL A 10 16.08 2.39 5.35
C VAL A 10 16.96 1.21 4.96
N HIS A 11 16.49 -0.01 5.24
CA HIS A 11 17.18 -1.19 4.76
C HIS A 11 17.14 -1.16 3.23
N PRO A 12 18.30 -1.31 2.54
CA PRO A 12 18.33 -1.30 1.09
C PRO A 12 17.53 -2.49 0.56
N LEU A 13 16.61 -2.21 -0.38
CA LEU A 13 15.87 -3.18 -1.19
C LEU A 13 16.81 -3.90 -2.16
N GLN A 14 17.80 -4.64 -1.65
CA GLN A 14 18.64 -5.52 -2.45
C GLN A 14 19.08 -6.72 -1.60
N LYS A 15 18.67 -7.91 -2.07
CA LYS A 15 19.05 -9.27 -1.62
C LYS A 15 18.20 -9.90 -0.52
N ILE A 16 17.07 -10.49 -0.92
CA ILE A 16 16.68 -11.81 -0.40
C ILE A 16 16.74 -12.78 -1.59
N ALA A 17 17.97 -13.10 -1.97
CA ALA A 17 18.29 -14.31 -2.71
C ALA A 17 18.94 -15.29 -1.73
N ALA A 18 18.36 -16.48 -1.63
CA ALA A 18 18.90 -17.73 -1.13
C ALA A 18 19.86 -17.69 0.09
N ARG A 19 19.38 -18.15 1.25
CA ARG A 19 20.21 -18.87 2.22
C ARG A 19 19.47 -20.09 2.76
N HIS A 20 19.81 -21.25 2.19
CA HIS A 20 19.75 -22.54 2.87
C HIS A 20 20.70 -22.48 4.08
N THR A 21 20.18 -22.72 5.28
CA THR A 21 20.90 -23.38 6.37
C THR A 21 19.90 -24.20 7.19
N SER A 22 20.13 -25.51 7.20
CA SER A 22 19.42 -26.57 7.91
C SER A 22 19.57 -26.50 9.44
N SER A 23 18.62 -27.14 10.16
CA SER A 23 18.58 -27.41 11.61
C SER A 23 17.93 -26.28 12.42
N THR A 24 16.73 -26.39 13.00
CA THR A 24 16.04 -27.50 13.69
C THR A 24 14.54 -27.50 13.40
N ARG A 25 13.95 -28.70 13.31
CA ARG A 25 12.53 -28.96 13.09
C ARG A 25 11.67 -28.49 14.26
N GLU A 26 10.96 -27.39 14.08
CA GLU A 26 9.58 -27.22 14.53
C GLU A 26 8.86 -26.42 13.45
N VAL A 27 8.39 -27.15 12.43
CA VAL A 27 7.44 -26.60 11.48
C VAL A 27 6.14 -26.42 12.27
N MET A 28 5.95 -25.24 12.86
CA MET A 28 4.63 -24.75 13.21
C MET A 28 3.80 -24.89 11.94
N ALA A 29 2.89 -25.86 11.93
CA ALA A 29 2.06 -26.18 10.79
C ALA A 29 1.33 -24.90 10.38
N SER A 30 1.83 -24.22 9.36
CA SER A 30 1.12 -23.14 8.72
C SER A 30 -0.17 -23.77 8.23
N ASN A 31 -1.28 -23.39 8.83
CA ASN A 31 -2.62 -23.70 8.35
C ASN A 31 -2.90 -22.92 7.05
N ASP A 32 -1.95 -22.93 6.12
CA ASP A 32 -2.08 -22.42 4.77
C ASP A 32 -2.87 -23.49 4.03
N LYS A 33 -4.20 -23.41 4.14
CA LYS A 33 -5.06 -23.93 3.09
C LYS A 33 -4.57 -23.23 1.83
N GLY A 34 -3.79 -23.95 1.03
CA GLY A 34 -2.90 -23.39 0.02
C GLY A 34 -3.55 -22.24 -0.74
N ARG A 35 -2.81 -21.12 -0.84
CA ARG A 35 -3.28 -19.93 -1.54
C ARG A 35 -3.79 -20.31 -2.93
N VAL A 36 -5.06 -20.04 -3.19
CA VAL A 36 -5.65 -20.24 -4.50
C VAL A 36 -5.42 -18.97 -5.30
N PHE A 37 -4.66 -19.07 -6.39
CA PHE A 37 -4.53 -18.02 -7.38
C PHE A 37 -5.45 -18.34 -8.56
N GLY A 38 -6.29 -17.39 -8.98
CA GLY A 38 -7.27 -17.58 -10.04
C GLY A 38 -8.70 -17.74 -9.52
N HIS A 39 -9.50 -18.60 -10.15
CA HIS A 39 -10.90 -18.81 -9.76
C HIS A 39 -11.00 -19.41 -8.36
N ILE A 40 -11.74 -18.74 -7.47
CA ILE A 40 -11.97 -19.20 -6.11
C ILE A 40 -13.29 -19.96 -6.07
N PRO A 41 -13.30 -21.26 -5.72
CA PRO A 41 -14.52 -22.07 -5.74
C PRO A 41 -15.64 -21.47 -4.89
N ARG A 42 -16.87 -21.53 -5.41
CA ARG A 42 -18.09 -20.98 -4.78
C ARG A 42 -18.10 -19.45 -4.71
N THR A 43 -17.39 -18.80 -5.63
CA THR A 43 -17.46 -17.36 -5.83
C THR A 43 -17.77 -17.04 -7.30
N THR A 44 -18.42 -15.92 -7.56
CA THR A 44 -18.67 -15.40 -8.92
C THR A 44 -17.94 -14.08 -9.15
N VAL A 45 -17.61 -13.79 -10.40
CA VAL A 45 -17.04 -12.48 -10.78
C VAL A 45 -18.04 -11.38 -10.42
N GLY A 46 -17.58 -10.36 -9.70
CA GLY A 46 -18.43 -9.26 -9.22
C GLY A 46 -19.21 -9.55 -7.92
N GLN A 47 -19.00 -10.69 -7.27
CA GLN A 47 -19.66 -11.00 -6.00
C GLN A 47 -19.28 -9.99 -4.91
N ILE A 48 -20.31 -9.38 -4.30
CA ILE A 48 -20.16 -8.50 -3.14
C ILE A 48 -20.23 -9.35 -1.86
N PHE A 49 -19.34 -9.06 -0.91
CA PHE A 49 -19.30 -9.70 0.39
C PHE A 49 -19.71 -8.70 1.47
N LYS A 50 -20.44 -9.16 2.47
CA LYS A 50 -20.98 -8.31 3.54
C LYS A 50 -19.92 -7.66 4.43
N ASP A 51 -18.79 -8.32 4.64
CA ASP A 51 -17.74 -7.91 5.57
C ASP A 51 -16.40 -8.58 5.23
N HIS A 52 -15.30 -8.04 5.77
CA HIS A 52 -13.95 -8.58 5.54
C HIS A 52 -13.79 -10.02 6.06
N ALA A 53 -14.55 -10.41 7.09
CA ALA A 53 -14.53 -11.77 7.60
C ALA A 53 -15.09 -12.78 6.59
N ALA A 54 -16.15 -12.41 5.86
CA ALA A 54 -16.72 -13.20 4.79
C ALA A 54 -15.76 -13.31 3.58
N LEU A 55 -15.09 -12.22 3.19
CA LEU A 55 -14.02 -12.27 2.18
C LEU A 55 -12.89 -13.22 2.59
N ALA A 56 -12.43 -13.14 3.84
CA ALA A 56 -11.36 -13.99 4.34
C ALA A 56 -11.77 -15.46 4.41
N LYS A 57 -12.99 -15.75 4.88
CA LYS A 57 -13.56 -17.10 4.90
C LYS A 57 -13.71 -17.70 3.49
N ALA A 58 -13.97 -16.85 2.49
CA ALA A 58 -14.02 -17.26 1.08
C ALA A 58 -12.63 -17.57 0.50
N GLY A 59 -11.54 -17.19 1.18
CA GLY A 59 -10.16 -17.38 0.69
C GLY A 59 -9.73 -16.32 -0.33
N ILE A 60 -10.51 -15.25 -0.52
CA ILE A 60 -10.19 -14.12 -1.41
C ILE A 60 -9.21 -13.17 -0.72
N HIS A 61 -9.39 -12.97 0.57
CA HIS A 61 -8.52 -12.14 1.39
C HIS A 61 -7.79 -13.01 2.40
N LYS A 62 -6.54 -12.67 2.72
CA LYS A 62 -5.87 -13.33 3.85
C LYS A 62 -6.49 -12.85 5.15
N SER A 63 -6.78 -13.78 6.07
CA SER A 63 -6.81 -13.42 7.48
C SER A 63 -5.41 -12.94 7.88
N ASN A 64 -5.31 -11.68 8.33
CA ASN A 64 -4.16 -11.02 8.94
C ASN A 64 -2.80 -11.64 8.60
N GLN A 65 -2.10 -11.11 7.58
CA GLN A 65 -0.66 -11.34 7.51
C GLN A 65 -0.06 -10.96 8.86
N THR A 66 0.74 -11.86 9.43
CA THR A 66 1.55 -11.54 10.60
C THR A 66 2.57 -10.48 10.18
N GLY A 67 2.29 -9.20 10.50
CA GLY A 67 3.18 -8.07 10.23
C GLY A 67 2.43 -6.81 9.80
N LEU A 68 2.99 -5.64 10.12
CA LEU A 68 2.54 -4.36 9.59
C LEU A 68 3.06 -4.22 8.15
N TYR A 69 2.18 -3.96 7.20
CA TYR A 69 2.53 -3.77 5.79
C TYR A 69 1.86 -2.51 5.25
N ALA A 70 2.62 -1.73 4.49
CA ALA A 70 2.18 -0.53 3.81
C ALA A 70 2.97 -0.40 2.50
N GLU A 71 2.39 0.32 1.56
CA GLU A 71 2.91 0.52 0.21
C GLU A 71 3.18 2.00 -0.01
N ALA A 72 4.30 2.28 -0.69
CA ALA A 72 4.62 3.61 -1.16
C ALA A 72 3.94 3.81 -2.52
N VAL A 73 3.15 4.88 -2.64
CA VAL A 73 2.54 5.30 -3.90
C VAL A 73 3.06 6.67 -4.29
N ASN A 74 3.38 6.86 -5.57
CA ASN A 74 3.69 8.18 -6.10
C ASN A 74 2.39 8.93 -6.39
N ILE A 75 2.23 10.13 -5.84
CA ILE A 75 1.03 10.97 -6.01
C ILE A 75 0.88 11.34 -7.49
N LYS A 76 1.97 11.83 -8.09
CA LYS A 76 2.15 11.94 -9.53
C LYS A 76 3.01 10.78 -10.01
N GLN A 77 2.45 9.94 -10.88
CA GLN A 77 3.07 8.69 -11.31
C GLN A 77 4.41 8.92 -12.03
N LEU A 78 5.35 8.00 -11.82
CA LEU A 78 6.63 7.99 -12.52
C LEU A 78 6.46 7.59 -14.00
N GLY A 79 7.42 8.02 -14.84
CA GLY A 79 7.46 7.66 -16.25
C GLY A 79 6.34 8.30 -17.09
N GLN A 80 6.34 8.01 -18.39
CA GLN A 80 5.36 8.59 -19.32
C GLN A 80 3.94 8.04 -19.06
N PRO A 81 2.88 8.86 -19.21
CA PRO A 81 2.89 10.27 -19.66
C PRO A 81 3.09 11.31 -18.54
N HIS A 82 3.03 10.91 -17.27
CA HIS A 82 2.95 11.85 -16.15
C HIS A 82 4.30 12.46 -15.77
N ASN A 83 5.36 11.67 -15.83
CA ASN A 83 6.75 12.05 -15.54
C ASN A 83 6.90 12.68 -14.15
N GLY A 84 6.25 12.09 -13.15
CA GLY A 84 6.44 12.44 -11.75
C GLY A 84 7.88 12.17 -11.28
N PRO A 85 8.42 12.97 -10.36
CA PRO A 85 9.74 12.75 -9.78
C PRO A 85 9.71 11.68 -8.67
N ASP A 86 10.78 10.90 -8.56
CA ASP A 86 10.99 9.96 -7.45
C ASP A 86 11.59 10.69 -6.24
N VAL A 87 10.72 11.38 -5.49
CA VAL A 87 11.08 12.21 -4.33
C VAL A 87 10.08 12.00 -3.20
N GLU A 88 10.54 12.16 -1.95
CA GLU A 88 9.71 11.92 -0.75
C GLU A 88 8.42 12.77 -0.72
N SER A 89 8.46 14.00 -1.23
CA SER A 89 7.29 14.90 -1.27
C SER A 89 6.23 14.47 -2.29
N ASN A 90 6.56 13.55 -3.19
CA ASN A 90 5.65 12.94 -4.17
C ASN A 90 5.19 11.54 -3.73
N ILE A 91 5.43 11.11 -2.48
CA ILE A 91 5.14 9.75 -2.04
C ILE A 91 4.17 9.77 -0.85
N LEU A 92 3.19 8.87 -0.87
CA LEU A 92 2.33 8.54 0.28
C LEU A 92 2.58 7.10 0.72
N CYS A 93 2.38 6.84 2.02
CA CYS A 93 2.40 5.51 2.60
C CYS A 93 0.96 5.06 2.87
N LEU A 94 0.46 4.08 2.12
CA LEU A 94 -0.93 3.63 2.17
C LEU A 94 -1.02 2.13 2.47
N CYS A 95 -2.17 1.66 2.94
CA CYS A 95 -2.43 0.22 2.93
C CYS A 95 -2.75 -0.25 1.50
N PRO A 96 -2.64 -1.55 1.20
CA PRO A 96 -2.79 -2.06 -0.18
C PRO A 96 -4.14 -1.73 -0.82
N ASN A 97 -5.21 -1.73 -0.02
CA ASN A 97 -6.53 -1.39 -0.54
C ASN A 97 -6.63 0.10 -0.93
N HIS A 98 -6.10 1.00 -0.10
CA HIS A 98 -6.12 2.43 -0.40
C HIS A 98 -5.15 2.79 -1.53
N HIS A 99 -4.02 2.09 -1.67
CA HIS A 99 -3.12 2.28 -2.80
C HIS A 99 -3.85 2.04 -4.13
N VAL A 100 -4.52 0.89 -4.26
CA VAL A 100 -5.29 0.56 -5.47
C VAL A 100 -6.44 1.55 -5.70
N LEU A 101 -7.13 2.00 -4.65
CA LEU A 101 -8.18 3.02 -4.82
C LEU A 101 -7.61 4.36 -5.29
N PHE A 102 -6.47 4.78 -4.74
CA PHE A 102 -5.83 6.04 -5.07
C PHE A 102 -5.32 6.06 -6.52
N ASP A 103 -4.70 4.97 -6.98
CA ASP A 103 -4.24 4.82 -8.37
C ASP A 103 -5.37 4.88 -9.39
N ASN A 104 -6.56 4.41 -9.00
CA ASN A 104 -7.74 4.36 -9.87
C ASN A 104 -8.69 5.56 -9.67
N GLY A 105 -8.29 6.58 -8.90
CA GLY A 105 -9.13 7.76 -8.68
C GLY A 105 -10.37 7.54 -7.79
N GLY A 106 -10.41 6.44 -7.05
CA GLY A 106 -11.52 6.12 -6.13
C GLY A 106 -11.60 7.08 -4.93
N PHE A 107 -10.49 7.75 -4.60
CA PHE A 107 -10.46 8.94 -3.75
C PHE A 107 -9.27 9.82 -4.12
N THR A 108 -9.29 11.06 -3.63
CA THR A 108 -8.17 11.99 -3.75
C THR A 108 -8.08 12.88 -2.51
N ILE A 109 -7.20 13.89 -2.52
CA ILE A 109 -6.86 14.72 -1.34
C ILE A 109 -7.05 16.19 -1.71
N ALA A 110 -7.71 16.97 -0.87
CA ALA A 110 -7.89 18.41 -1.02
C ALA A 110 -6.65 19.21 -0.59
N ASP A 111 -6.63 20.52 -0.87
CA ASP A 111 -5.50 21.38 -0.50
C ASP A 111 -5.37 21.59 1.03
N ASP A 112 -6.47 21.44 1.75
CA ASP A 112 -6.51 21.44 3.22
C ASP A 112 -6.23 20.05 3.82
N LEU A 113 -5.82 19.09 2.99
CA LEU A 113 -5.52 17.70 3.33
C LEU A 113 -6.74 16.84 3.71
N SER A 114 -7.97 17.35 3.59
CA SER A 114 -9.17 16.51 3.69
C SER A 114 -9.24 15.51 2.53
N LEU A 115 -9.80 14.32 2.78
CA LEU A 115 -10.00 13.32 1.73
C LEU A 115 -11.30 13.61 0.98
N ILE A 116 -11.24 13.47 -0.35
CA ILE A 116 -12.40 13.62 -1.25
C ILE A 116 -12.77 12.24 -1.78
N GLY A 117 -14.03 11.84 -1.63
CA GLY A 117 -14.56 10.54 -2.06
C GLY A 117 -14.63 9.49 -0.95
N ILE A 118 -13.88 9.68 0.14
CA ILE A 118 -13.96 8.89 1.39
C ILE A 118 -13.83 9.80 2.61
N GLU A 119 -14.28 9.34 3.77
CA GLU A 119 -14.15 10.10 5.02
C GLU A 119 -12.70 10.08 5.55
N GLY A 120 -12.22 11.24 6.00
CA GLY A 120 -10.96 11.39 6.72
C GLY A 120 -10.09 12.55 6.23
N GLU A 121 -8.85 12.55 6.69
CA GLU A 121 -7.82 13.53 6.33
C GLU A 121 -6.46 12.82 6.17
N LEU A 122 -5.59 13.38 5.33
CA LEU A 122 -4.21 12.92 5.21
C LEU A 122 -3.44 13.30 6.48
N LYS A 123 -2.96 12.28 7.20
CA LYS A 123 -2.09 12.49 8.35
C LYS A 123 -0.67 12.78 7.89
N THR A 124 -0.11 13.88 8.36
CA THR A 124 1.27 14.27 8.08
C THR A 124 2.14 14.18 9.34
N VAL A 125 3.44 14.07 9.15
CA VAL A 125 4.45 14.16 10.21
C VAL A 125 5.47 15.20 9.80
N THR A 126 6.07 15.92 10.75
CA THR A 126 6.97 17.06 10.46
C THR A 126 8.13 16.72 9.52
N LYS A 127 8.57 15.45 9.52
CA LYS A 127 9.68 14.98 8.68
C LYS A 127 9.27 14.65 7.24
N HIS A 128 7.98 14.49 6.97
CA HIS A 128 7.45 14.14 5.65
C HIS A 128 6.44 15.18 5.22
N THR A 129 6.89 16.08 4.34
CA THR A 129 6.05 17.13 3.76
C THR A 129 5.69 16.72 2.35
N VAL A 130 4.39 16.52 2.11
CA VAL A 130 3.84 16.28 0.79
C VAL A 130 3.72 17.60 0.05
N ASP A 131 4.10 17.62 -1.23
CA ASP A 131 3.94 18.80 -2.07
C ASP A 131 2.51 18.85 -2.63
N LEU A 132 1.79 19.92 -2.31
CA LEU A 132 0.41 20.14 -2.76
C LEU A 132 0.30 20.18 -4.29
N ALA A 133 1.36 20.54 -5.01
CA ALA A 133 1.36 20.53 -6.47
C ALA A 133 1.13 19.12 -7.04
N PHE A 134 1.65 18.07 -6.39
CA PHE A 134 1.39 16.70 -6.83
C PHE A 134 -0.03 16.26 -6.49
N ILE A 135 -0.55 16.68 -5.34
CA ILE A 135 -1.95 16.41 -4.97
C ILE A 135 -2.90 17.06 -5.97
N GLN A 136 -2.68 18.33 -6.31
CA GLN A 136 -3.43 19.06 -7.33
C GLN A 136 -3.38 18.33 -8.68
N TYR A 137 -2.17 17.93 -9.11
CA TYR A 137 -1.99 17.16 -10.33
C TYR A 137 -2.81 15.86 -10.33
N HIS A 138 -2.76 15.09 -9.23
CA HIS A 138 -3.52 13.84 -9.11
C HIS A 138 -5.03 14.09 -9.24
N ARG A 139 -5.57 15.11 -8.56
CA ARG A 139 -6.99 15.50 -8.69
C ARG A 139 -7.37 15.79 -10.12
N GLU A 140 -6.59 16.59 -10.83
CA GLU A 140 -6.89 16.99 -12.21
C GLU A 140 -6.88 15.82 -13.20
N HIS A 141 -6.15 14.74 -12.91
CA HIS A 141 -5.97 13.62 -13.83
C HIS A 141 -6.80 12.38 -13.47
N TYR A 142 -7.11 12.19 -12.18
CA TYR A 142 -7.73 10.96 -11.69
C TYR A 142 -9.04 11.17 -10.95
N GLN A 143 -9.41 12.40 -10.56
CA GLN A 143 -10.68 12.62 -9.90
C GLN A 143 -11.82 12.38 -10.90
N VAL A 144 -12.53 11.27 -10.72
CA VAL A 144 -13.75 10.97 -11.48
C VAL A 144 -14.87 11.81 -10.87
N ASN A 145 -15.48 12.69 -11.68
CA ASN A 145 -16.67 13.47 -11.32
C ASN A 145 -17.91 12.60 -11.06
#